data_AF-A0A382MQL7-F1
#
_entry.id   AF-A0A382MQL7-F1
#
_cell.length_a   1.000
_cell.length_b   1.000
_cell.length_c   1.000
_cell.angle_alpha   90.00
_cell.angle_beta   90.00
_cell.angle_gamma   90.00
#
_symmetry.space_group_name_H-M   'P 1'
#
loop_
_entity.id
_entity.type
_entity.pdbx_description
1 polymer ?
#
loop_
_entity_poly.entity_id
_entity_poly.type
_entity_poly.pdbx_seq_one_letter_code
_entity_poly.pdbx_strand_id
1 'polypeptide(L)'
;MSLNSLNIDLAHALVGTSEALDLLGESRIRLGSRVMDPKAQLVAEFVKSIRIPGYFPPLEELRQQLITAVDMLDEPPPRLERKENISVPVSEGQIPARIYAATCHNSGLLPVLAYFHGGGWVQGDIRTHDGLCSRLALWSG
;
A
#
# COMPACT_ATOMS: atom_id res chain seq x y z
N MET A 1 19.62 12.03 -22.43
CA MET A 1 19.49 12.99 -21.32
C MET A 1 19.40 12.17 -20.04
N SER A 2 20.23 12.49 -19.03
CA SER A 2 20.19 11.83 -17.72
C SER A 2 18.91 12.25 -16.98
N LEU A 3 18.26 11.31 -16.26
CA LEU A 3 17.06 11.52 -15.43
C LEU A 3 17.17 12.67 -14.41
N ASN A 4 18.35 13.24 -14.21
CA ASN A 4 18.62 14.35 -13.29
C ASN A 4 17.87 15.67 -13.59
N SER A 5 17.07 15.77 -14.65
CA SER A 5 16.35 17.00 -15.01
C SER A 5 14.84 16.97 -14.79
N LEU A 6 14.24 15.84 -14.40
CA LEU A 6 12.82 15.78 -14.07
C LEU A 6 12.64 16.03 -12.57
N ASN A 7 12.06 17.18 -12.22
CA ASN A 7 11.68 17.50 -10.84
C ASN A 7 10.40 16.72 -10.52
N ILE A 8 10.54 15.42 -10.21
CA ILE A 8 9.42 14.52 -9.91
C ILE A 8 8.84 14.83 -8.53
N ASP A 9 7.55 15.13 -8.51
CA ASP A 9 6.73 15.31 -7.31
C ASP A 9 5.61 14.26 -7.21
N LEU A 10 4.75 14.38 -6.20
CA LEU A 10 3.64 13.46 -5.97
C LEU A 10 2.64 13.43 -7.13
N ALA A 11 2.37 14.56 -7.79
CA ALA A 11 1.39 14.60 -8.87
C ALA A 11 1.81 13.69 -10.03
N HIS A 12 3.11 13.69 -10.35
CA HIS A 12 3.68 12.79 -11.35
C HIS A 12 3.58 11.31 -10.93
N ALA A 13 3.65 10.99 -9.65
CA ALA A 13 3.56 9.61 -9.16
C ALA A 13 2.13 9.02 -9.27
N LEU A 14 1.11 9.87 -9.44
CA LEU A 14 -0.30 9.48 -9.47
C LEU A 14 -0.91 9.44 -10.89
N VAL A 15 -0.11 9.68 -11.93
CA VAL A 15 -0.59 9.74 -13.32
C VAL A 15 -0.96 8.36 -13.90
N GLY A 16 -1.73 8.38 -14.99
CA GLY A 16 -2.07 7.19 -15.76
C GLY A 16 -0.87 6.62 -16.54
N THR A 17 -0.99 5.38 -17.02
CA THR A 17 0.11 4.68 -17.69
C THR A 17 0.62 5.39 -18.94
N SER A 18 -0.26 5.95 -19.79
CA SER A 18 0.16 6.66 -21.01
C SER A 18 0.99 7.90 -20.68
N GLU A 19 0.50 8.72 -19.76
CA GLU A 19 1.20 9.91 -19.29
C GLU A 19 2.53 9.55 -18.62
N ALA A 20 2.56 8.47 -17.84
CA ALA A 20 3.80 7.96 -17.26
C ALA A 20 4.84 7.55 -18.33
N LEU A 21 4.38 6.95 -19.43
CA LEU A 21 5.25 6.60 -20.57
C LEU A 21 5.80 7.86 -21.24
N ASP A 22 4.96 8.86 -21.46
CA ASP A 22 5.35 10.12 -22.09
C ASP A 22 6.35 10.90 -21.23
N LEU A 23 6.09 11.00 -19.92
CA LEU A 23 6.98 11.65 -18.95
C LEU A 23 8.36 10.97 -18.86
N LEU A 24 8.39 9.64 -18.88
CA LEU A 24 9.64 8.89 -18.76
C LEU A 24 10.41 8.84 -20.09
N GLY A 25 9.72 8.73 -21.22
CA GLY A 25 10.33 8.62 -22.56
C GLY A 25 11.47 7.60 -22.60
N GLU A 26 12.65 8.04 -23.06
CA GLU A 26 13.86 7.21 -23.14
C GLU A 26 14.48 6.86 -21.78
N SER A 27 14.01 7.48 -20.71
CA SER A 27 14.55 7.30 -19.35
C SER A 27 14.02 6.06 -18.63
N ARG A 28 13.37 5.14 -19.34
CA ARG A 28 12.82 3.90 -18.76
C ARG A 28 13.93 3.02 -18.19
N ILE A 29 13.81 2.66 -16.91
CA ILE A 29 14.76 1.77 -16.24
C ILE A 29 14.59 0.35 -16.76
N ARG A 30 15.73 -0.24 -17.16
CA ARG A 30 15.83 -1.60 -17.69
C ARG A 30 16.87 -2.41 -16.93
N LEU A 31 16.61 -3.70 -16.76
CA LEU A 31 17.56 -4.67 -16.21
C LEU A 31 17.55 -5.94 -17.07
N GLY A 32 18.48 -6.00 -18.02
CA GLY A 32 18.46 -6.98 -19.10
C GLY A 32 17.22 -6.79 -19.98
N SER A 33 16.43 -7.85 -20.17
CA SER A 33 15.16 -7.80 -20.91
C SER A 33 13.98 -7.24 -20.10
N ARG A 34 14.14 -7.05 -18.78
CA ARG A 34 13.07 -6.56 -17.91
C ARG A 34 13.00 -5.05 -17.95
N VAL A 35 11.79 -4.51 -18.02
CA VAL A 35 11.51 -3.07 -17.98
C VAL A 35 10.63 -2.79 -16.78
N MET A 36 10.98 -1.77 -15.98
CA MET A 36 10.15 -1.35 -14.85
C MET A 36 8.81 -0.81 -15.35
N ASP A 37 7.71 -1.14 -14.66
CA ASP A 37 6.41 -0.52 -14.92
C ASP A 37 6.55 1.00 -14.82
N PRO A 38 6.00 1.78 -15.78
CA PRO A 38 6.25 3.22 -15.82
C PRO A 38 5.67 3.94 -14.60
N LYS A 39 4.53 3.51 -14.05
CA LYS A 39 3.97 4.10 -12.84
C LYS A 39 4.83 3.75 -11.62
N ALA A 40 5.26 2.49 -11.51
CA ALA A 40 6.17 2.06 -10.45
C ALA A 40 7.50 2.83 -10.48
N GLN A 41 8.02 3.14 -11.68
CA GLN A 41 9.22 3.95 -11.83
C GLN A 41 8.99 5.39 -11.35
N LEU A 42 7.87 6.04 -11.69
CA LEU A 42 7.59 7.40 -11.21
C LEU A 42 7.41 7.45 -9.68
N VAL A 43 6.75 6.46 -9.09
CA VAL A 43 6.69 6.31 -7.62
C VAL A 43 8.10 6.16 -7.04
N ALA A 44 8.97 5.36 -7.65
CA ALA A 44 10.34 5.18 -7.18
C ALA A 44 11.18 6.48 -7.29
N GLU A 45 11.03 7.26 -8.36
CA GLU A 45 11.69 8.56 -8.50
C GLU A 45 11.16 9.59 -7.49
N PHE A 46 9.84 9.62 -7.23
CA PHE A 46 9.27 10.42 -6.16
C PHE A 46 9.82 10.03 -4.78
N VAL A 47 9.87 8.74 -4.46
CA VAL A 47 10.44 8.26 -3.20
C VAL A 47 11.91 8.66 -3.08
N LYS A 48 12.68 8.63 -4.17
CA LYS A 48 14.08 9.12 -4.17
C LYS A 48 14.17 10.62 -3.91
N SER A 49 13.23 11.43 -4.37
CA SER A 49 13.28 12.90 -4.19
C SER A 49 12.98 13.33 -2.76
N ILE A 50 12.16 12.56 -2.02
CA ILE A 50 11.83 12.85 -0.61
C ILE A 50 12.70 12.10 0.42
N ARG A 51 13.36 11.01 0.01
CA ARG A 51 14.20 10.21 0.90
C ARG A 51 15.51 10.94 1.21
N ILE A 52 15.89 10.95 2.48
CA ILE A 52 17.20 11.41 2.94
C ILE A 52 18.14 10.21 3.10
N PRO A 53 19.17 10.03 2.25
CA PRO A 53 20.11 8.92 2.39
C PRO A 53 20.87 8.98 3.72
N GLY A 54 21.00 7.84 4.40
CA GLY A 54 21.71 7.73 5.68
C GLY A 54 20.93 8.24 6.89
N TYR A 55 19.73 8.78 6.70
CA TYR A 55 18.83 9.11 7.81
C TYR A 55 17.98 7.89 8.20
N PHE A 56 17.98 7.57 9.48
CA PHE A 56 17.16 6.50 10.07
C PHE A 56 16.29 7.15 11.15
N PRO A 57 14.99 7.34 10.89
CA PRO A 57 14.12 8.03 11.82
C PRO A 57 13.91 7.21 13.10
N PRO A 58 13.59 7.87 14.23
CA PRO A 58 13.08 7.19 15.42
C PRO A 58 11.85 6.34 15.10
N LEU A 59 11.59 5.30 15.91
CA LEU A 59 10.53 4.31 15.63
C LEU A 59 9.14 4.92 15.44
N GLU A 60 8.80 5.93 16.21
CA GLU A 60 7.50 6.60 16.12
C GLU A 60 7.34 7.31 14.78
N GLU A 61 8.36 8.07 14.37
CA GLU A 61 8.40 8.74 13.07
C GLU A 61 8.37 7.72 11.93
N LEU A 62 9.14 6.62 12.05
CA LEU A 62 9.15 5.55 11.06
C LEU A 62 7.74 4.94 10.85
N ARG A 63 7.00 4.68 11.93
CA ARG A 63 5.62 4.18 11.84
C ARG A 63 4.68 5.20 11.20
N GLN A 64 4.83 6.48 11.54
CA GLN A 64 4.03 7.55 10.98
C GLN A 64 4.27 7.74 9.48
N GLN A 65 5.52 7.54 9.01
CA GLN A 65 5.85 7.61 7.59
C GLN A 65 5.07 6.59 6.75
N LEU A 66 4.85 5.36 7.26
CA LEU A 66 4.03 4.38 6.53
C LEU A 66 2.55 4.80 6.46
N ILE A 67 2.00 5.36 7.55
CA ILE A 67 0.63 5.88 7.55
C ILE A 67 0.49 6.97 6.47
N THR A 68 1.41 7.93 6.46
CA THR A 68 1.42 9.01 5.47
C THR A 68 1.60 8.49 4.04
N ALA A 69 2.45 7.49 3.82
CA ALA A 69 2.62 6.88 2.50
C ALA A 69 1.33 6.21 2.00
N VAL A 70 0.61 5.49 2.87
CA VAL A 70 -0.69 4.89 2.54
C VAL A 70 -1.73 5.95 2.23
N ASP A 71 -1.81 7.01 3.04
CA ASP A 71 -2.75 8.12 2.81
C ASP A 71 -2.52 8.85 1.48
N MET A 72 -1.27 8.91 1.02
CA MET A 72 -0.88 9.59 -0.23
C MET A 72 -0.99 8.71 -1.49
N LEU A 73 -0.73 7.40 -1.37
CA LEU A 73 -0.51 6.52 -2.53
C LEU A 73 -1.56 5.41 -2.67
N ASP A 74 -2.30 5.07 -1.62
CA ASP A 74 -3.35 4.06 -1.69
C ASP A 74 -4.71 4.69 -2.04
N GLU A 75 -5.60 3.87 -2.58
CA GLU A 75 -6.99 4.25 -2.81
C GLU A 75 -7.84 4.03 -1.55
N PRO A 76 -8.85 4.89 -1.29
CA PRO A 76 -9.78 4.69 -0.19
C PRO A 76 -10.39 3.27 -0.19
N PRO A 77 -10.57 2.66 1.00
CA PRO A 77 -11.15 1.33 1.08
C PRO A 77 -12.57 1.32 0.51
N PRO A 78 -12.94 0.34 -0.35
CA PRO A 78 -14.32 0.20 -0.79
C PRO A 78 -15.24 -0.04 0.40
N ARG A 79 -16.50 0.38 0.26
CA ARG A 79 -17.53 0.09 1.25
C ARG A 79 -17.85 -1.39 1.24
N LEU A 80 -17.90 -2.00 2.43
CA LEU A 80 -18.32 -3.37 2.65
C LEU A 80 -19.58 -3.41 3.50
N GLU A 81 -20.36 -4.50 3.39
CA GLU A 81 -21.50 -4.74 4.29
C GLU A 81 -21.05 -4.95 5.73
N ARG A 82 -19.92 -5.64 5.94
CA ARG A 82 -19.35 -5.85 7.27
C ARG A 82 -17.89 -5.43 7.32
N LYS A 83 -17.58 -4.49 8.22
CA LYS A 83 -16.23 -4.11 8.62
C LYS A 83 -16.20 -3.86 10.14
N GLU A 84 -15.73 -4.83 10.90
CA GLU A 84 -15.93 -4.86 12.36
C GLU A 84 -14.62 -5.18 13.10
N ASN A 85 -14.26 -4.36 14.09
CA ASN A 85 -13.15 -4.67 14.98
C ASN A 85 -13.56 -5.74 15.99
N ILE A 86 -12.70 -6.73 16.19
CA ILE A 86 -12.89 -7.81 17.16
C ILE A 86 -11.63 -7.96 18.02
N SER A 87 -11.78 -8.63 19.16
CA SER A 87 -10.66 -9.08 19.99
C SER A 87 -10.60 -10.60 19.98
N VAL A 88 -9.48 -11.15 19.55
CA VAL A 88 -9.23 -12.60 19.53
C VAL A 88 -8.54 -13.00 20.83
N PRO A 89 -9.13 -13.84 21.68
CA PRO A 89 -8.49 -14.31 22.90
C PRO A 89 -7.30 -15.22 22.60
N VAL A 90 -6.20 -15.02 23.31
CA VAL A 90 -4.98 -15.84 23.28
C VAL A 90 -4.50 -16.11 24.71
N SER A 91 -3.55 -17.02 24.91
CA SER A 91 -3.08 -17.39 26.26
C SER A 91 -2.60 -16.19 27.09
N GLU A 92 -1.90 -15.25 26.45
CA GLU A 92 -1.30 -14.07 27.09
C GLU A 92 -2.16 -12.79 26.97
N GLY A 93 -3.45 -12.92 26.62
CA GLY A 93 -4.37 -11.78 26.52
C GLY A 93 -5.27 -11.79 25.30
N GLN A 94 -5.28 -10.68 24.55
CA GLN A 94 -6.14 -10.52 23.37
C GLN A 94 -5.38 -9.84 22.22
N ILE A 95 -5.65 -10.31 21.00
CA ILE A 95 -5.11 -9.71 19.77
C ILE A 95 -6.25 -8.93 19.08
N PRO A 96 -6.07 -7.62 18.81
CA PRO A 96 -7.04 -6.87 18.02
C PRO A 96 -7.00 -7.35 16.55
N ALA A 97 -8.17 -7.57 15.97
CA ALA A 97 -8.33 -7.90 14.56
C ALA A 97 -9.54 -7.18 13.97
N ARG A 98 -9.72 -7.25 12.65
CA ARG A 98 -10.91 -6.73 11.96
C ARG A 98 -11.41 -7.74 10.96
N ILE A 99 -12.72 -7.95 10.97
CA ILE A 99 -13.42 -8.77 10.00
C ILE A 99 -13.84 -7.87 8.85
N TYR A 100 -13.59 -8.34 7.63
CA TYR A 100 -14.01 -7.74 6.37
C TYR A 100 -14.89 -8.76 5.64
N ALA A 101 -16.11 -8.38 5.27
CA ALA A 101 -16.96 -9.18 4.40
C ALA A 101 -17.79 -8.28 3.47
N ALA A 102 -17.70 -8.54 2.17
CA ALA A 102 -18.43 -7.78 1.16
C ALA A 102 -19.94 -8.02 1.25
N THR A 103 -20.35 -9.24 1.59
CA THR A 103 -21.75 -9.62 1.77
C THR A 103 -21.94 -10.40 3.06
N CYS A 104 -23.09 -10.21 3.69
CA CYS A 104 -23.56 -11.01 4.83
C CYS A 104 -24.54 -12.08 4.32
N HIS A 105 -24.03 -13.12 3.64
CA HIS A 105 -24.90 -14.21 3.18
C HIS A 105 -25.39 -15.08 4.35
N ASN A 106 -26.68 -15.39 4.34
CA ASN A 106 -27.38 -16.12 5.41
C ASN A 106 -27.35 -17.65 5.28
N SER A 107 -26.43 -18.25 4.52
CA SER A 107 -26.47 -19.72 4.34
C SER A 107 -25.09 -20.37 4.19
N GLY A 108 -24.52 -20.80 5.32
CA GLY A 108 -23.42 -21.77 5.36
C GLY A 108 -22.09 -21.25 5.94
N LEU A 109 -21.18 -22.19 6.20
CA LEU A 109 -19.78 -21.89 6.55
C LEU A 109 -19.04 -21.43 5.29
N LEU A 110 -18.40 -20.27 5.36
CA LEU A 110 -17.58 -19.73 4.28
C LEU A 110 -16.08 -19.99 4.55
N PRO A 111 -15.24 -20.14 3.52
CA PRO A 111 -13.79 -20.11 3.69
C PRO A 111 -13.35 -18.73 4.22
N VAL A 112 -12.27 -18.70 5.00
CA VAL A 112 -11.75 -17.48 5.62
C VAL A 112 -10.29 -17.27 5.22
N LEU A 113 -9.96 -16.05 4.80
CA LEU A 113 -8.58 -15.57 4.66
C LEU A 113 -8.13 -14.90 5.96
N ALA A 114 -7.14 -15.48 6.63
CA ALA A 114 -6.43 -14.81 7.72
C ALA A 114 -5.30 -13.95 7.12
N TYR A 115 -5.41 -12.62 7.26
CA TYR A 115 -4.42 -11.67 6.76
C TYR A 115 -3.55 -11.11 7.88
N PHE A 116 -2.24 -11.04 7.66
CA PHE A 116 -1.26 -10.44 8.56
C PHE A 116 -0.55 -9.31 7.82
N HIS A 117 -0.52 -8.11 8.40
CA HIS A 117 -0.02 -6.92 7.72
C HIS A 117 1.50 -6.96 7.51
N GLY A 118 1.95 -6.27 6.45
CA GLY A 118 3.37 -6.03 6.20
C GLY A 118 3.92 -4.90 7.07
N GLY A 119 5.17 -4.50 6.83
CA GLY A 119 5.86 -3.46 7.59
C GLY A 119 7.08 -3.96 8.37
N GLY A 120 7.62 -5.12 7.99
CA GLY A 120 8.88 -5.64 8.52
C GLY A 120 8.85 -5.93 10.02
N TRP A 121 7.69 -6.30 10.56
CA TRP A 121 7.44 -6.54 11.99
C TRP A 121 7.66 -5.32 12.91
N VAL A 122 7.80 -4.12 12.33
CA VAL A 122 8.06 -2.88 13.07
C VAL A 122 6.97 -1.83 12.83
N GLN A 123 6.53 -1.72 11.58
CA GLN A 123 5.56 -0.75 11.09
C GLN A 123 4.22 -1.41 10.73
N GLY A 124 3.21 -0.57 10.56
CA GLY A 124 1.90 -0.97 10.11
C GLY A 124 0.93 -1.22 11.26
N ASP A 125 -0.33 -1.04 10.94
CA ASP A 125 -1.48 -1.33 11.77
C ASP A 125 -2.70 -1.64 10.89
N ILE A 126 -3.86 -1.85 11.53
CA ILE A 126 -5.12 -2.15 10.87
C ILE A 126 -5.62 -1.08 9.89
N ARG A 127 -5.15 0.17 10.04
CA ARG A 127 -5.51 1.31 9.17
C ARG A 127 -4.65 1.31 7.92
N THR A 128 -3.34 1.10 8.07
CA THR A 128 -2.38 1.09 6.94
C THR A 128 -2.67 0.03 5.88
N HIS A 129 -3.44 -1.00 6.20
CA HIS A 129 -3.80 -2.08 5.26
C HIS A 129 -5.31 -2.20 5.06
N ASP A 130 -6.11 -1.23 5.51
CA ASP A 130 -7.56 -1.28 5.44
C ASP A 130 -8.06 -1.31 3.98
N GLY A 131 -7.43 -0.52 3.10
CA GLY A 131 -7.70 -0.48 1.67
C GLY A 131 -7.53 -1.85 1.01
N LEU A 132 -6.35 -2.44 1.17
CA LEU A 132 -6.03 -3.78 0.65
C LEU A 132 -6.97 -4.85 1.18
N CYS A 133 -7.16 -4.94 2.50
CA CYS A 133 -8.05 -5.93 3.12
C CYS A 133 -9.50 -5.77 2.63
N SER A 134 -9.96 -4.53 2.43
CA SER A 134 -11.31 -4.27 1.93
C SER A 134 -11.47 -4.71 0.47
N ARG A 135 -10.47 -4.48 -0.39
CA ARG A 135 -10.47 -4.96 -1.78
C ARG A 135 -10.37 -6.48 -1.88
N LEU A 136 -9.54 -7.12 -1.04
CA LEU A 136 -9.48 -8.57 -0.94
C LEU A 136 -10.86 -9.15 -0.59
N ALA A 137 -11.54 -8.61 0.43
CA ALA A 137 -12.88 -9.06 0.79
C ALA A 137 -13.91 -8.83 -0.32
N LEU A 138 -13.78 -7.74 -1.07
CA LEU A 138 -14.67 -7.41 -2.19
C LEU A 138 -14.50 -8.34 -3.40
N TRP A 139 -13.28 -8.81 -3.68
CA TRP A 139 -12.97 -9.53 -4.92
C TRP A 139 -12.71 -11.03 -4.75
N SER A 140 -12.59 -11.53 -3.50
CA SER A 140 -12.32 -12.95 -3.23
C SER A 140 -13.58 -13.83 -3.11
N GLY A 141 -14.78 -13.23 -3.17
CA GLY A 141 -16.08 -13.89 -3.07
C GLY A 141 -16.85 -13.88 -4.38
#